data_AF-A0A512IE87-F1
#
_entry.id   AF-A0A512IE87-F1
#
_cell.length_a   1.000
_cell.length_b   1.000
_cell.length_c   1.000
_cell.angle_alpha   90.00
_cell.angle_beta   90.00
_cell.angle_gamma   90.00
#
_symmetry.space_group_name_H-M   'P 1'
#
loop_
_entity.id
_entity.type
_entity.pdbx_description
1 polymer ?
#
loop_
_entity_poly.entity_id
_entity_poly.type
_entity_poly.pdbx_seq_one_letter_code
_entity_poly.pdbx_strand_id
1 'polypeptide(L)'
;MATPRSSSGRPGPGGRRGPGSQGGKPRSGQGGASFPGGRGGTGRGAAPAGSGRGGTAKGAGPKGGTAKGAGPKGGTAKGGTAKGGAAKGAGPKGGAQERGPRPFASSERSARRMPATPYRPPHRRRRPTNPPVDRLDQHDPDGVRLQKLMAQAGVASRRVCEEMIEAGRVQVNGETVTELGIRVDPATVEIHVDGVRVQLDENLVYYAFNKPEGVLSTMEDPEGRPCVADYLNQQKNERVFHVGRLDVETEGLLLLTNDGELTNRLTHPSYEVPKTYLVQVRGPMEKGVGAAMKAGIQLEDGPASVDSFRLVDSTPGHILVEVVLHSGRNRIVRRLFDAVGHPVEKLVRTQVGPIRIGDQRQGTIRKLSKTEVGHLLASVGM
;
A
#
# COMPACT_ATOMS: atom_id res chain seq x y z
N MET A 1 7.17 -59.21 -52.92
CA MET A 1 8.12 -60.28 -52.53
C MET A 1 8.57 -60.06 -51.07
N ALA A 2 9.31 -61.01 -50.48
CA ALA A 2 9.78 -61.06 -49.09
C ALA A 2 10.42 -59.73 -48.59
N THR A 3 10.18 -59.18 -47.39
CA THR A 3 10.50 -59.63 -46.00
C THR A 3 12.03 -59.64 -45.68
N PRO A 4 12.52 -59.62 -44.40
CA PRO A 4 13.19 -58.41 -43.87
C PRO A 4 14.46 -58.67 -42.99
N ARG A 5 14.89 -57.65 -42.20
CA ARG A 5 15.92 -57.69 -41.13
C ARG A 5 17.37 -57.88 -41.67
N SER A 6 18.45 -57.64 -40.93
CA SER A 6 18.68 -57.40 -39.49
C SER A 6 19.59 -56.15 -39.28
N SER A 7 20.30 -55.83 -38.19
CA SER A 7 20.76 -56.55 -36.98
C SER A 7 20.95 -55.62 -35.76
N SER A 8 21.64 -56.10 -34.71
CA SER A 8 21.88 -55.47 -33.40
C SER A 8 23.36 -55.18 -33.12
N GLY A 9 23.67 -54.21 -32.23
CA GLY A 9 25.03 -54.06 -31.67
C GLY A 9 25.15 -53.08 -30.49
N ARG A 10 25.35 -53.60 -29.27
CA ARG A 10 25.75 -52.85 -28.05
C ARG A 10 26.67 -53.75 -27.22
N PRO A 11 27.78 -53.25 -26.67
CA PRO A 11 27.86 -53.09 -25.22
C PRO A 11 28.65 -51.83 -24.77
N GLY A 12 28.88 -51.69 -23.46
CA GLY A 12 29.67 -50.61 -22.84
C GLY A 12 31.04 -51.08 -22.30
N PRO A 13 31.44 -50.71 -21.06
CA PRO A 13 32.15 -49.43 -20.87
C PRO A 13 33.42 -49.49 -19.98
N GLY A 14 34.32 -48.50 -20.14
CA GLY A 14 35.46 -48.21 -19.25
C GLY A 14 36.63 -47.50 -19.98
N GLY A 15 37.55 -46.76 -19.33
CA GLY A 15 37.54 -46.24 -17.97
C GLY A 15 38.91 -45.66 -17.48
N ARG A 16 38.86 -44.72 -16.53
CA ARG A 16 39.90 -44.32 -15.53
C ARG A 16 41.25 -43.63 -15.92
N ARG A 17 41.40 -42.41 -15.35
CA ARG A 17 42.60 -41.82 -14.64
C ARG A 17 43.74 -41.11 -15.42
N GLY A 18 44.29 -40.04 -14.79
CA GLY A 18 45.56 -39.34 -15.09
C GLY A 18 46.75 -39.93 -14.29
N PRO A 19 47.83 -39.18 -13.89
CA PRO A 19 47.98 -37.73 -13.58
C PRO A 19 49.07 -37.02 -14.45
N GLY A 20 49.64 -35.83 -14.19
CA GLY A 20 49.37 -34.72 -13.24
C GLY A 20 50.61 -34.14 -12.48
N SER A 21 50.57 -32.85 -12.07
CA SER A 21 51.67 -32.05 -11.45
C SER A 21 52.81 -31.65 -12.44
N GLN A 22 53.59 -30.56 -12.37
CA GLN A 22 53.83 -29.39 -11.47
C GLN A 22 54.51 -28.27 -12.32
N GLY A 23 54.84 -27.03 -11.91
CA GLY A 23 54.65 -26.26 -10.65
C GLY A 23 55.87 -25.34 -10.31
N GLY A 24 55.74 -24.00 -10.32
CA GLY A 24 56.86 -23.08 -9.98
C GLY A 24 56.61 -21.55 -10.09
N LYS A 25 57.31 -20.76 -9.26
CA LYS A 25 57.44 -19.27 -9.29
C LYS A 25 58.91 -18.88 -9.43
N PRO A 26 59.24 -17.63 -9.82
CA PRO A 26 60.03 -16.79 -8.91
C PRO A 26 59.51 -15.32 -8.78
N ARG A 27 60.37 -14.37 -8.39
CA ARG A 27 60.02 -13.03 -7.84
C ARG A 27 60.69 -11.85 -8.59
N SER A 28 60.09 -10.66 -8.37
CA SER A 28 60.72 -9.34 -8.16
C SER A 28 61.56 -8.65 -9.26
N GLY A 29 61.25 -7.38 -9.48
CA GLY A 29 62.14 -6.34 -10.00
C GLY A 29 61.78 -4.98 -9.39
N GLN A 30 62.77 -4.13 -9.12
CA GLN A 30 62.59 -2.75 -8.61
C GLN A 30 62.83 -1.73 -9.72
N GLY A 31 62.22 -0.55 -9.59
CA GLY A 31 62.53 0.64 -10.40
C GLY A 31 61.75 1.84 -9.87
N GLY A 32 62.44 2.96 -9.64
CA GLY A 32 61.84 4.20 -9.15
C GLY A 32 62.51 5.43 -9.76
N ALA A 33 61.78 6.55 -9.78
CA ALA A 33 62.25 7.86 -10.24
C ALA A 33 61.53 8.97 -9.45
N SER A 34 62.14 10.16 -9.39
CA SER A 34 61.80 11.24 -8.43
C SER A 34 62.03 12.63 -9.03
N PHE A 35 61.52 13.68 -8.35
CA PHE A 35 61.75 15.13 -8.60
C PHE A 35 61.03 15.74 -9.83
N PRO A 36 60.83 17.09 -9.90
CA PRO A 36 60.56 18.05 -8.81
C PRO A 36 59.55 19.21 -9.11
N GLY A 37 59.12 19.89 -8.04
CA GLY A 37 58.76 21.33 -8.05
C GLY A 37 57.28 21.68 -8.28
N GLY A 38 56.79 22.85 -7.84
CA GLY A 38 57.43 23.90 -7.03
C GLY A 38 56.62 25.21 -7.00
N ARG A 39 56.84 26.06 -5.97
CA ARG A 39 56.06 27.28 -5.61
C ARG A 39 54.65 26.97 -5.03
N GLY A 40 54.11 27.67 -4.04
CA GLY A 40 54.62 28.79 -3.23
C GLY A 40 53.91 30.11 -3.49
N GLY A 41 53.20 30.65 -2.48
CA GLY A 41 52.53 31.95 -2.56
C GLY A 41 51.60 32.20 -1.36
N THR A 42 51.88 33.24 -0.57
CA THR A 42 51.04 33.68 0.55
C THR A 42 49.99 34.70 0.09
N GLY A 43 48.84 34.76 0.78
CA GLY A 43 47.82 35.79 0.52
C GLY A 43 46.85 35.97 1.70
N ARG A 44 46.94 37.11 2.39
CA ARG A 44 45.94 37.59 3.37
C ARG A 44 45.16 38.76 2.75
N GLY A 45 43.86 38.83 2.99
CA GLY A 45 42.98 39.95 2.62
C GLY A 45 41.52 39.48 2.64
N ALA A 46 40.71 39.72 3.68
CA ALA A 46 40.27 41.00 4.25
C ALA A 46 39.23 41.74 3.39
N ALA A 47 37.96 41.51 3.69
CA ALA A 47 36.94 42.56 3.62
C ALA A 47 37.18 43.56 4.78
N PRO A 48 36.74 44.84 4.72
CA PRO A 48 35.31 45.15 4.72
C PRO A 48 34.89 46.43 3.96
N ALA A 49 33.60 46.78 4.09
CA ALA A 49 32.96 48.06 3.75
C ALA A 49 32.83 48.43 2.25
N GLY A 50 31.83 49.22 1.83
CA GLY A 50 30.63 49.64 2.59
C GLY A 50 30.17 51.07 2.30
N SER A 51 29.16 51.23 1.43
CA SER A 51 28.28 52.40 1.33
C SER A 51 27.14 52.10 0.33
N GLY A 52 25.97 52.75 0.39
CA GLY A 52 25.45 53.65 1.43
C GLY A 52 24.34 54.58 0.91
N ARG A 53 23.39 54.94 1.80
CA ARG A 53 22.16 55.74 1.54
C ARG A 53 21.09 54.97 0.74
N GLY A 54 19.78 55.15 0.95
CA GLY A 54 19.06 56.00 1.93
C GLY A 54 17.92 56.78 1.25
N GLY A 55 16.75 56.99 1.85
CA GLY A 55 16.22 56.55 3.16
C GLY A 55 14.92 57.30 3.51
N THR A 56 14.43 57.18 4.75
CA THR A 56 13.44 58.09 5.42
C THR A 56 12.02 58.19 4.79
N ALA A 57 10.92 58.50 5.52
CA ALA A 57 10.75 59.05 6.87
C ALA A 57 9.51 58.43 7.59
N LYS A 58 9.54 58.21 8.91
CA LYS A 58 8.94 59.01 10.03
C LYS A 58 7.40 59.16 10.07
N GLY A 59 6.84 58.89 11.26
CA GLY A 59 5.45 59.14 11.69
C GLY A 59 5.03 58.13 12.77
N ALA A 60 5.38 58.28 14.06
CA ALA A 60 4.86 59.24 15.06
C ALA A 60 3.38 59.00 15.47
N GLY A 61 3.14 58.65 16.75
CA GLY A 61 1.80 58.56 17.38
C GLY A 61 1.31 59.92 17.92
N PRO A 62 0.33 60.02 18.88
CA PRO A 62 0.12 59.09 20.02
C PRO A 62 -1.33 58.91 20.60
N LYS A 63 -1.45 58.05 21.64
CA LYS A 63 -2.35 58.06 22.84
C LYS A 63 -3.87 58.45 22.79
N GLY A 64 -4.70 57.57 23.39
CA GLY A 64 -5.97 57.89 24.12
C GLY A 64 -7.30 57.77 23.33
N GLY A 65 -8.49 57.58 23.92
CA GLY A 65 -8.86 57.23 25.31
C GLY A 65 -10.40 57.24 25.61
N THR A 66 -10.88 56.25 26.39
CA THR A 66 -12.14 56.22 27.21
C THR A 66 -13.57 56.50 26.65
N ALA A 67 -14.37 55.42 26.55
CA ALA A 67 -15.64 55.15 27.28
C ALA A 67 -17.04 55.78 26.93
N LYS A 68 -18.08 54.95 27.21
CA LYS A 68 -19.56 55.18 27.23
C LYS A 68 -20.28 55.35 25.87
N GLY A 69 -21.54 54.91 25.68
CA GLY A 69 -22.41 54.07 26.55
C GLY A 69 -23.90 54.04 26.11
N ALA A 70 -24.75 53.40 26.95
CA ALA A 70 -26.24 53.32 26.94
C ALA A 70 -26.95 52.20 26.11
N GLY A 71 -27.99 51.62 26.75
CA GLY A 71 -29.00 50.69 26.19
C GLY A 71 -30.39 51.37 26.12
N PRO A 72 -31.53 50.76 26.54
CA PRO A 72 -31.76 49.60 27.44
C PRO A 72 -32.64 48.51 26.72
N LYS A 73 -33.55 47.67 27.27
CA LYS A 73 -34.15 47.35 28.61
C LYS A 73 -34.83 45.96 28.52
N GLY A 74 -35.09 45.16 29.57
CA GLY A 74 -34.59 45.20 30.95
C GLY A 74 -35.58 44.81 32.07
N GLY A 75 -36.12 43.58 32.13
CA GLY A 75 -36.90 43.10 33.30
C GLY A 75 -37.52 41.68 33.18
N THR A 76 -37.79 40.91 34.25
CA THR A 76 -37.50 41.08 35.71
C THR A 76 -37.57 39.76 36.50
N ALA A 77 -36.58 39.50 37.39
CA ALA A 77 -36.66 39.00 38.79
C ALA A 77 -37.52 37.74 39.18
N LYS A 78 -37.31 36.99 40.30
CA LYS A 78 -36.46 37.16 41.51
C LYS A 78 -36.34 35.83 42.33
N GLY A 79 -35.13 35.45 42.79
CA GLY A 79 -34.88 34.52 43.95
C GLY A 79 -35.34 33.04 43.85
N GLY A 80 -34.87 32.10 44.70
CA GLY A 80 -33.79 32.18 45.70
C GLY A 80 -33.62 30.90 46.57
N THR A 81 -32.37 30.48 46.79
CA THR A 81 -31.83 29.69 47.93
C THR A 81 -32.48 28.38 48.43
N ALA A 82 -31.77 27.27 48.16
CA ALA A 82 -31.12 26.39 49.16
C ALA A 82 -31.90 25.34 50.03
N LYS A 83 -31.11 24.39 50.56
CA LYS A 83 -31.48 23.19 51.34
C LYS A 83 -32.15 23.51 52.69
N GLY A 84 -33.07 22.64 53.10
CA GLY A 84 -33.54 22.46 54.48
C GLY A 84 -34.24 21.10 54.61
N GLY A 85 -34.35 20.53 55.81
CA GLY A 85 -34.96 19.21 55.97
C GLY A 85 -35.51 18.89 57.37
N ALA A 86 -36.27 17.79 57.42
CA ALA A 86 -36.80 17.08 58.60
C ALA A 86 -38.00 17.69 59.38
N ALA A 87 -39.09 16.91 59.40
CA ALA A 87 -39.82 16.43 60.61
C ALA A 87 -41.27 16.91 60.93
N LYS A 88 -42.17 15.90 60.97
CA LYS A 88 -43.38 15.73 61.84
C LYS A 88 -44.64 16.60 61.62
N GLY A 89 -45.79 16.00 61.99
CA GLY A 89 -47.17 16.53 61.88
C GLY A 89 -48.00 15.76 60.86
N ALA A 90 -48.92 14.80 61.13
CA ALA A 90 -49.72 14.36 62.29
C ALA A 90 -51.18 14.87 62.33
N GLY A 91 -52.11 14.09 61.75
CA GLY A 91 -53.58 14.28 61.84
C GLY A 91 -54.18 15.26 60.81
N PRO A 92 -55.53 15.38 60.71
CA PRO A 92 -56.58 14.78 61.57
C PRO A 92 -57.47 13.72 60.86
N LYS A 93 -58.58 13.32 61.50
CA LYS A 93 -59.61 12.36 60.99
C LYS A 93 -60.97 13.04 60.75
N GLY A 94 -61.74 12.47 59.82
CA GLY A 94 -63.20 12.58 59.64
C GLY A 94 -63.58 11.77 58.38
N GLY A 95 -64.71 11.07 58.27
CA GLY A 95 -65.94 11.02 59.07
C GLY A 95 -67.15 10.97 58.13
N ALA A 96 -67.29 9.94 57.29
CA ALA A 96 -68.03 8.69 57.56
C ALA A 96 -69.53 8.75 57.15
N GLN A 97 -69.93 7.94 56.16
CA GLN A 97 -71.34 7.60 55.86
C GLN A 97 -71.46 6.25 55.12
N GLU A 98 -72.67 5.71 54.97
CA GLU A 98 -72.90 4.26 54.91
C GLU A 98 -73.35 3.64 53.57
N ARG A 99 -72.95 2.37 53.39
CA ARG A 99 -73.66 1.20 52.78
C ARG A 99 -74.36 1.32 51.42
N GLY A 100 -73.92 0.46 50.49
CA GLY A 100 -74.71 -0.15 49.42
C GLY A 100 -74.48 -1.69 49.39
N PRO A 101 -75.42 -2.51 48.86
CA PRO A 101 -75.40 -3.97 49.06
C PRO A 101 -74.52 -4.75 48.07
N ARG A 102 -74.10 -5.97 48.46
CA ARG A 102 -73.49 -6.97 47.58
C ARG A 102 -74.56 -7.86 46.93
N PRO A 103 -74.61 -8.01 45.60
CA PRO A 103 -75.39 -9.05 44.96
C PRO A 103 -74.61 -10.39 44.87
N PHE A 104 -75.26 -11.45 45.34
CA PHE A 104 -75.19 -12.86 44.93
C PHE A 104 -73.89 -13.45 44.33
N ALA A 105 -73.39 -14.47 45.03
CA ALA A 105 -72.80 -15.63 44.36
C ALA A 105 -73.87 -16.71 44.17
N SER A 106 -74.02 -17.22 42.94
CA SER A 106 -74.70 -18.48 42.66
C SER A 106 -74.20 -19.08 41.35
N SER A 107 -74.07 -20.41 41.31
CA SER A 107 -73.86 -21.28 40.14
C SER A 107 -74.47 -20.75 38.83
N GLU A 108 -73.78 -20.81 37.68
CA GLU A 108 -73.67 -22.08 36.94
C GLU A 108 -72.48 -22.21 35.95
N ARG A 109 -72.01 -23.45 35.80
CA ARG A 109 -71.69 -24.14 34.52
C ARG A 109 -71.15 -23.32 33.34
N SER A 110 -69.85 -22.98 33.33
CA SER A 110 -68.91 -23.39 32.25
C SER A 110 -67.46 -22.94 32.52
N ALA A 111 -66.74 -23.69 33.35
CA ALA A 111 -65.28 -23.57 33.49
C ALA A 111 -64.63 -24.94 33.24
N ARG A 112 -64.53 -25.34 31.97
CA ARG A 112 -63.76 -26.54 31.59
C ARG A 112 -62.30 -26.34 32.04
N ARG A 113 -61.78 -27.28 32.84
CA ARG A 113 -60.35 -27.34 33.16
C ARG A 113 -59.55 -27.52 31.86
N MET A 114 -58.93 -26.45 31.38
CA MET A 114 -57.80 -26.56 30.45
C MET A 114 -56.67 -27.26 31.20
N PRO A 115 -56.13 -28.40 30.72
CA PRO A 115 -54.91 -28.95 31.30
C PRO A 115 -53.75 -28.00 31.01
N ALA A 116 -52.93 -27.70 32.01
CA ALA A 116 -51.76 -26.85 31.84
C ALA A 116 -50.70 -27.60 31.01
N THR A 117 -50.70 -27.39 29.69
CA THR A 117 -49.63 -27.85 28.80
C THR A 117 -48.33 -27.15 29.20
N PRO A 118 -47.28 -27.89 29.63
CA PRO A 118 -46.02 -27.25 29.98
C PRO A 118 -45.43 -26.61 28.72
N TYR A 119 -45.17 -25.31 28.78
CA TYR A 119 -44.56 -24.57 27.68
C TYR A 119 -43.14 -25.11 27.43
N ARG A 120 -43.03 -26.05 26.49
CA ARG A 120 -41.76 -26.57 26.01
C ARG A 120 -41.22 -25.52 25.04
N PRO A 121 -40.17 -24.75 25.40
CA PRO A 121 -39.66 -23.71 24.51
C PRO A 121 -39.25 -24.36 23.18
N PRO A 122 -39.48 -23.68 22.03
CA PRO A 122 -39.19 -24.26 20.74
C PRO A 122 -37.73 -24.68 20.72
N HIS A 123 -37.47 -25.94 20.36
CA HIS A 123 -36.12 -26.48 20.31
C HIS A 123 -35.27 -25.56 19.42
N ARG A 124 -34.36 -24.79 20.03
CA ARG A 124 -33.30 -24.10 19.28
C ARG A 124 -32.67 -25.17 18.41
N ARG A 125 -32.74 -25.00 17.08
CA ARG A 125 -31.99 -25.84 16.15
C ARG A 125 -30.58 -25.87 16.69
N ARG A 126 -30.04 -27.06 17.00
CA ARG A 126 -28.64 -27.17 17.42
C ARG A 126 -27.84 -26.49 16.32
N ARG A 127 -27.14 -25.39 16.65
CA ARG A 127 -26.11 -24.84 15.76
C ARG A 127 -25.23 -26.05 15.42
N PRO A 128 -24.89 -26.31 14.15
CA PRO A 128 -24.04 -27.44 13.81
C PRO A 128 -22.85 -27.44 14.76
N THR A 129 -22.64 -28.54 15.48
CA THR A 129 -21.36 -28.74 16.15
C THR A 129 -20.39 -29.05 15.04
N ASN A 130 -19.76 -27.97 14.54
CA ASN A 130 -18.52 -28.06 13.80
C ASN A 130 -17.58 -29.03 14.55
N PRO A 131 -16.76 -29.82 13.84
CA PRO A 131 -15.76 -30.66 14.48
C PRO A 131 -14.90 -29.86 15.49
N PRO A 132 -14.28 -30.52 16.47
CA PRO A 132 -13.26 -29.87 17.28
C PRO A 132 -12.17 -29.30 16.36
N VAL A 133 -11.85 -28.01 16.53
CA VAL A 133 -10.83 -27.31 15.71
C VAL A 133 -9.47 -28.01 15.74
N ASP A 134 -9.20 -28.81 16.77
CA ASP A 134 -8.08 -29.75 16.92
C ASP A 134 -7.99 -30.82 15.80
N ARG A 135 -8.94 -30.85 14.86
CA ARG A 135 -8.99 -31.76 13.68
C ARG A 135 -8.81 -31.06 12.33
N LEU A 136 -8.60 -29.75 12.33
CA LEU A 136 -8.19 -29.05 11.11
C LEU A 136 -6.68 -29.11 11.01
N ASP A 137 -6.15 -29.55 9.86
CA ASP A 137 -4.71 -29.71 9.61
C ASP A 137 -3.91 -28.39 9.71
N GLN A 138 -4.62 -27.26 9.86
CA GLN A 138 -4.06 -25.92 10.00
C GLN A 138 -4.20 -25.32 11.41
N HIS A 139 -4.58 -26.11 12.43
CA HIS A 139 -4.62 -25.64 13.81
C HIS A 139 -3.27 -25.83 14.52
N ASP A 140 -2.53 -24.75 14.70
CA ASP A 140 -1.36 -24.72 15.60
C ASP A 140 -1.81 -24.35 17.03
N PRO A 141 -1.69 -25.25 18.03
CA PRO A 141 -2.15 -24.97 19.40
C PRO A 141 -1.39 -23.83 20.08
N ASP A 142 -0.13 -23.56 19.72
CA ASP A 142 0.67 -22.44 20.26
C ASP A 142 0.52 -21.16 19.43
N GLY A 143 0.02 -21.29 18.19
CA GLY A 143 -0.18 -20.22 17.22
C GLY A 143 -1.12 -19.07 17.64
N VAL A 144 -1.12 -18.03 16.81
CA VAL A 144 -1.95 -16.83 17.00
C VAL A 144 -3.34 -17.06 16.42
N ARG A 145 -4.38 -16.77 17.19
CA ARG A 145 -5.79 -16.84 16.73
C ARG A 145 -6.01 -16.08 15.42
N LEU A 146 -6.62 -16.72 14.43
CA LEU A 146 -6.82 -16.22 13.08
C LEU A 146 -7.46 -14.82 13.04
N GLN A 147 -8.55 -14.60 13.79
CA GLN A 147 -9.22 -13.29 13.85
C GLN A 147 -8.39 -12.19 14.54
N LYS A 148 -7.45 -12.56 15.44
CA LYS A 148 -6.50 -11.61 16.05
C LYS A 148 -5.44 -11.23 15.03
N LEU A 149 -4.90 -12.20 14.31
CA LEU A 149 -3.87 -12.03 13.29
C LEU A 149 -4.40 -11.17 12.13
N MET A 150 -5.56 -11.50 11.55
CA MET A 150 -6.25 -10.69 10.53
C MET A 150 -6.50 -9.24 10.99
N ALA A 151 -6.81 -9.02 12.27
CA ALA A 151 -7.06 -7.68 12.80
C ALA A 151 -5.78 -6.86 13.05
N GLN A 152 -4.65 -7.51 13.39
CA GLN A 152 -3.32 -6.85 13.42
C GLN A 152 -2.84 -6.52 12.00
N ALA A 153 -2.93 -7.52 11.11
CA ALA A 153 -2.77 -7.35 9.68
C ALA A 153 -3.78 -6.34 9.08
N GLY A 154 -4.82 -5.94 9.82
CA GLY A 154 -5.65 -4.76 9.54
C GLY A 154 -6.74 -4.97 8.50
N VAL A 155 -7.17 -6.22 8.30
CA VAL A 155 -8.29 -6.58 7.41
C VAL A 155 -9.59 -5.93 7.89
N ALA A 156 -9.92 -6.11 9.17
CA ALA A 156 -11.09 -5.53 9.81
C ALA A 156 -10.95 -5.52 11.35
N SER A 157 -12.00 -5.12 12.08
CA SER A 157 -12.08 -5.36 13.52
C SER A 157 -12.19 -6.87 13.81
N ARG A 158 -11.71 -7.32 14.98
CA ARG A 158 -11.70 -8.78 15.32
C ARG A 158 -13.06 -9.47 15.14
N ARG A 159 -14.17 -8.80 15.47
CA ARG A 159 -15.53 -9.35 15.28
C ARG A 159 -15.92 -9.48 13.81
N VAL A 160 -15.57 -8.49 13.00
CA VAL A 160 -15.81 -8.55 11.54
C VAL A 160 -14.90 -9.61 10.89
N CYS A 161 -13.70 -9.84 11.42
CA CYS A 161 -12.88 -11.00 11.02
C CYS A 161 -13.56 -12.33 11.40
N GLU A 162 -14.20 -12.44 12.58
CA GLU A 162 -14.99 -13.63 12.96
C GLU A 162 -16.20 -13.82 12.04
N GLU A 163 -16.90 -12.74 11.67
CA GLU A 163 -18.00 -12.75 10.68
C GLU A 163 -17.52 -13.16 9.27
N MET A 164 -16.33 -12.71 8.84
CA MET A 164 -15.70 -13.13 7.58
C MET A 164 -15.33 -14.62 7.58
N ILE A 165 -14.87 -15.15 8.71
CA ILE A 165 -14.61 -16.59 8.89
C ILE A 165 -15.92 -17.37 8.84
N GLU A 166 -16.93 -17.05 9.66
CA GLU A 166 -18.22 -17.78 9.63
C GLU A 166 -18.91 -17.70 8.25
N ALA A 167 -18.63 -16.67 7.45
CA ALA A 167 -19.11 -16.53 6.07
C ALA A 167 -18.27 -17.27 5.00
N GLY A 168 -17.18 -17.96 5.36
CA GLY A 168 -16.31 -18.69 4.44
C GLY A 168 -15.53 -17.80 3.47
N ARG A 169 -15.25 -16.55 3.85
CA ARG A 169 -14.52 -15.56 3.03
C ARG A 169 -13.02 -15.56 3.25
N VAL A 170 -12.55 -16.37 4.19
CA VAL A 170 -11.13 -16.49 4.58
C VAL A 170 -10.60 -17.84 4.11
N GLN A 171 -9.46 -17.80 3.44
CA GLN A 171 -8.67 -18.97 3.09
C GLN A 171 -7.35 -18.94 3.85
N VAL A 172 -6.90 -20.11 4.28
CA VAL A 172 -5.62 -20.31 4.94
C VAL A 172 -4.90 -21.43 4.18
N ASN A 173 -3.67 -21.18 3.73
CA ASN A 173 -2.88 -22.08 2.87
C ASN A 173 -3.67 -22.69 1.68
N GLY A 174 -4.63 -21.93 1.12
CA GLY A 174 -5.52 -22.33 0.03
C GLY A 174 -6.85 -22.98 0.42
N GLU A 175 -7.02 -23.43 1.67
CA GLU A 175 -8.27 -24.06 2.14
C GLU A 175 -9.24 -23.03 2.73
N THR A 176 -10.53 -23.14 2.41
CA THR A 176 -11.56 -22.20 2.91
C THR A 176 -11.94 -22.53 4.35
N VAL A 177 -11.68 -21.58 5.26
CA VAL A 177 -11.86 -21.74 6.70
C VAL A 177 -13.16 -21.10 7.17
N THR A 178 -13.99 -21.90 7.88
CA THR A 178 -15.29 -21.47 8.42
C THR A 178 -15.40 -21.56 9.95
N GLU A 179 -14.37 -22.05 10.64
CA GLU A 179 -14.47 -22.41 12.05
C GLU A 179 -13.78 -21.38 12.96
N LEU A 180 -14.49 -20.92 14.00
CA LEU A 180 -13.96 -19.95 14.94
C LEU A 180 -13.05 -20.60 15.98
N GLY A 181 -11.92 -19.95 16.27
CA GLY A 181 -10.98 -20.37 17.31
C GLY A 181 -9.68 -20.99 16.78
N ILE A 182 -9.57 -21.19 15.46
CA ILE A 182 -8.34 -21.60 14.78
C ILE A 182 -7.19 -20.65 15.13
N ARG A 183 -6.01 -21.25 15.28
CA ARG A 183 -4.73 -20.61 15.57
C ARG A 183 -3.73 -21.05 14.50
N VAL A 184 -2.87 -20.13 14.11
CA VAL A 184 -1.89 -20.32 13.03
C VAL A 184 -0.58 -19.62 13.40
N ASP A 185 0.55 -20.15 12.95
CA ASP A 185 1.84 -19.48 13.06
C ASP A 185 1.95 -18.32 12.05
N PRO A 186 2.12 -17.05 12.50
CA PRO A 186 2.28 -15.90 11.61
C PRO A 186 3.51 -15.95 10.69
N ALA A 187 4.53 -16.76 11.01
CA ALA A 187 5.78 -16.82 10.23
C ALA A 187 5.70 -17.75 9.01
N THR A 188 4.82 -18.75 9.03
CA THR A 188 4.64 -19.73 7.95
C THR A 188 3.29 -19.67 7.24
N VAL A 189 2.25 -19.10 7.86
CA VAL A 189 0.89 -19.13 7.31
C VAL A 189 0.67 -18.16 6.15
N GLU A 190 -0.02 -18.63 5.12
CA GLU A 190 -0.56 -17.81 4.05
C GLU A 190 -2.06 -17.59 4.26
N ILE A 191 -2.49 -16.32 4.36
CA ILE A 191 -3.89 -15.95 4.57
C ILE A 191 -4.40 -15.13 3.39
N HIS A 192 -5.52 -15.57 2.82
CA HIS A 192 -6.26 -14.84 1.79
C HIS A 192 -7.65 -14.47 2.32
N VAL A 193 -8.12 -13.28 1.97
CA VAL A 193 -9.49 -12.80 2.29
C VAL A 193 -10.13 -12.30 1.00
N ASP A 194 -11.28 -12.86 0.65
CA ASP A 194 -11.94 -12.63 -0.65
C ASP A 194 -11.00 -12.86 -1.87
N GLY A 195 -10.02 -13.76 -1.74
CA GLY A 195 -9.00 -14.03 -2.76
C GLY A 195 -7.82 -13.05 -2.80
N VAL A 196 -7.73 -12.08 -1.87
CA VAL A 196 -6.60 -11.14 -1.75
C VAL A 196 -5.68 -11.57 -0.61
N ARG A 197 -4.37 -11.71 -0.87
CA ARG A 197 -3.39 -12.05 0.17
C ARG A 197 -3.29 -10.96 1.22
N VAL A 198 -3.27 -11.37 2.48
CA VAL A 198 -3.03 -10.52 3.64
C VAL A 198 -1.55 -10.55 3.98
N GLN A 199 -0.87 -9.40 3.92
CA GLN A 199 0.51 -9.30 4.43
C GLN A 199 0.49 -9.27 5.96
N LEU A 200 1.31 -10.14 6.57
CA LEU A 200 1.36 -10.39 8.01
C LEU A 200 2.60 -9.81 8.67
N ASP A 201 3.71 -9.68 7.94
CA ASP A 201 4.94 -9.10 8.49
C ASP A 201 4.83 -7.58 8.64
N GLU A 202 4.80 -7.12 9.90
CA GLU A 202 4.75 -5.70 10.25
C GLU A 202 6.06 -4.95 9.93
N ASN A 203 7.17 -5.68 9.70
CA ASN A 203 8.47 -5.12 9.30
C ASN A 203 8.56 -4.81 7.79
N LEU A 204 7.68 -5.39 6.96
CA LEU A 204 7.67 -5.11 5.53
C LEU A 204 6.96 -3.78 5.22
N VAL A 205 7.63 -2.94 4.45
CA VAL A 205 7.19 -1.60 4.12
C VAL A 205 7.11 -1.42 2.60
N TYR A 206 6.04 -0.80 2.16
CA TYR A 206 5.73 -0.62 0.74
C TYR A 206 5.31 0.82 0.53
N TYR A 207 5.99 1.51 -0.38
CA TYR A 207 5.83 2.93 -0.63
C TYR A 207 5.60 3.21 -2.12
N ALA A 208 4.75 4.19 -2.41
CA ALA A 208 4.69 4.85 -3.70
C ALA A 208 5.42 6.20 -3.60
N PHE A 209 6.45 6.39 -4.42
CA PHE A 209 7.12 7.67 -4.63
C PHE A 209 6.66 8.25 -5.97
N ASN A 210 6.20 9.51 -5.99
CA ASN A 210 6.09 10.26 -7.23
C ASN A 210 7.45 10.95 -7.51
N LYS A 211 8.31 10.26 -8.25
CA LYS A 211 9.65 10.73 -8.61
C LYS A 211 9.53 11.96 -9.54
N PRO A 212 10.12 13.12 -9.19
CA PRO A 212 10.20 14.26 -10.10
C PRO A 212 11.27 14.07 -11.19
N GLU A 213 11.28 14.95 -12.18
CA GLU A 213 12.37 15.08 -13.15
C GLU A 213 13.71 15.44 -12.46
N GLY A 214 14.84 15.14 -13.11
CA GLY A 214 16.19 15.49 -12.60
C GLY A 214 16.75 14.57 -11.51
N VAL A 215 15.93 13.68 -10.93
CA VAL A 215 16.35 12.73 -9.88
C VAL A 215 16.81 11.39 -10.45
N LEU A 216 17.88 10.82 -9.89
CA LEU A 216 18.37 9.47 -10.21
C LEU A 216 17.60 8.38 -9.47
N SER A 217 17.25 7.30 -10.17
CA SER A 217 16.77 6.04 -9.55
C SER A 217 17.95 5.23 -8.98
N THR A 218 18.54 5.75 -7.89
CA THR A 218 19.58 5.10 -7.07
C THR A 218 19.38 5.47 -5.60
N MET A 219 19.94 4.68 -4.70
CA MET A 219 19.99 4.93 -3.25
C MET A 219 21.25 5.70 -2.81
N GLU A 220 22.25 5.80 -3.68
CA GLU A 220 23.52 6.49 -3.45
C GLU A 220 24.08 6.94 -4.82
N ASP A 221 24.62 8.16 -4.90
CA ASP A 221 25.26 8.69 -6.12
C ASP A 221 26.65 9.26 -5.81
N PRO A 222 27.75 8.66 -6.30
CA PRO A 222 29.11 9.12 -6.03
C PRO A 222 29.44 10.53 -6.55
N GLU A 223 28.64 11.06 -7.47
CA GLU A 223 28.79 12.41 -8.03
C GLU A 223 27.94 13.47 -7.28
N GLY A 224 27.18 13.06 -6.25
CA GLY A 224 26.38 13.96 -5.42
C GLY A 224 25.14 14.55 -6.11
N ARG A 225 24.63 13.92 -7.18
CA ARG A 225 23.43 14.36 -7.90
C ARG A 225 22.16 13.90 -7.15
N PRO A 226 21.04 14.63 -7.25
CA PRO A 226 19.79 14.27 -6.58
C PRO A 226 19.34 12.83 -6.89
N CYS A 227 19.03 12.05 -5.85
CA CYS A 227 18.71 10.62 -5.92
C CYS A 227 17.43 10.28 -5.12
N VAL A 228 17.00 9.02 -5.13
CA VAL A 228 15.80 8.59 -4.39
C VAL A 228 16.00 8.73 -2.87
N ALA A 229 17.22 8.56 -2.37
CA ALA A 229 17.50 8.64 -0.94
C ALA A 229 17.30 10.03 -0.33
N ASP A 230 17.45 11.11 -1.11
CA ASP A 230 17.25 12.49 -0.65
C ASP A 230 15.78 12.78 -0.29
N TYR A 231 14.85 11.98 -0.80
CA TYR A 231 13.41 12.08 -0.54
C TYR A 231 12.94 11.14 0.60
N LEU A 232 13.82 10.27 1.11
CA LEU A 232 13.49 9.35 2.21
C LEU A 232 13.75 10.01 3.56
N ASN A 233 12.77 9.92 4.47
CA ASN A 233 12.92 10.38 5.85
C ASN A 233 13.96 9.53 6.59
N GLN A 234 15.21 10.01 6.61
CA GLN A 234 16.37 9.39 7.28
C GLN A 234 16.05 8.97 8.73
N GLN A 235 15.22 9.75 9.44
CA GLN A 235 14.75 9.45 10.80
C GLN A 235 13.98 8.13 10.98
N LYS A 236 13.46 7.52 9.90
CA LYS A 236 12.72 6.25 9.98
C LYS A 236 13.62 5.03 10.10
N ASN A 237 14.87 5.11 9.65
CA ASN A 237 15.83 3.98 9.60
C ASN A 237 15.33 2.73 8.82
N GLU A 238 14.26 2.86 8.03
CA GLU A 238 13.68 1.80 7.18
C GLU A 238 14.53 1.64 5.91
N ARG A 239 15.37 0.60 5.82
CA ARG A 239 16.25 0.34 4.66
C ARG A 239 15.46 -0.20 3.46
N VAL A 240 14.82 0.70 2.73
CA VAL A 240 14.13 0.40 1.46
C VAL A 240 15.04 0.52 0.24
N PHE A 241 14.62 -0.09 -0.87
CA PHE A 241 15.23 -0.02 -2.20
C PHE A 241 14.14 0.18 -3.26
N HIS A 242 14.54 0.56 -4.48
CA HIS A 242 13.62 0.91 -5.57
C HIS A 242 13.23 -0.31 -6.42
N VAL A 243 11.93 -0.45 -6.71
CA VAL A 243 11.39 -1.50 -7.57
C VAL A 243 11.58 -1.10 -9.03
N GLY A 244 12.60 -1.68 -9.65
CA GLY A 244 13.05 -1.30 -10.99
C GLY A 244 13.63 0.12 -10.98
N ARG A 245 13.55 0.83 -12.11
CA ARG A 245 14.04 2.20 -12.24
C ARG A 245 13.10 3.07 -13.09
N LEU A 246 13.33 4.38 -13.01
CA LEU A 246 12.94 5.39 -13.99
C LEU A 246 14.20 6.18 -14.41
N ASP A 247 14.24 6.65 -15.65
CA ASP A 247 15.31 7.54 -16.12
C ASP A 247 15.26 8.91 -15.39
N VAL A 248 16.34 9.68 -15.48
CA VAL A 248 16.46 11.00 -14.82
C VAL A 248 15.34 11.94 -15.28
N GLU A 249 15.17 12.05 -16.59
CA GLU A 249 14.14 12.79 -17.34
C GLU A 249 12.74 12.11 -17.37
N THR A 250 12.51 11.10 -16.53
CA THR A 250 11.23 10.38 -16.48
C THR A 250 10.62 10.51 -15.09
N GLU A 251 9.38 10.99 -15.03
CA GLU A 251 8.66 11.28 -13.80
C GLU A 251 7.73 10.13 -13.37
N GLY A 252 7.14 10.26 -12.19
CA GLY A 252 5.98 9.49 -11.77
C GLY A 252 6.29 8.33 -10.84
N LEU A 253 5.43 7.32 -10.88
CA LEU A 253 5.34 6.26 -9.89
C LEU A 253 6.58 5.35 -9.89
N LEU A 254 7.37 5.42 -8.83
CA LEU A 254 8.37 4.44 -8.45
C LEU A 254 7.94 3.80 -7.13
N LEU A 255 7.84 2.46 -7.10
CA LEU A 255 7.58 1.74 -5.86
C LEU A 255 8.89 1.56 -5.10
N LEU A 256 8.87 1.72 -3.78
CA LEU A 256 10.02 1.46 -2.89
C LEU A 256 9.60 0.45 -1.81
N THR A 257 10.46 -0.51 -1.49
CA THR A 257 10.18 -1.52 -0.47
C THR A 257 11.45 -2.13 0.11
N ASN A 258 11.35 -2.85 1.23
CA ASN A 258 12.37 -3.78 1.72
C ASN A 258 12.07 -5.25 1.34
N ASP A 259 10.94 -5.52 0.66
CA ASP A 259 10.55 -6.84 0.16
C ASP A 259 11.35 -7.20 -1.11
N GLY A 260 12.35 -8.07 -0.95
CA GLY A 260 13.24 -8.50 -2.03
C GLY A 260 12.56 -9.42 -3.05
N GLU A 261 11.64 -10.28 -2.61
CA GLU A 261 10.96 -11.22 -3.50
C GLU A 261 9.90 -10.49 -4.34
N LEU A 262 9.09 -9.62 -3.74
CA LEU A 262 8.17 -8.79 -4.50
C LEU A 262 8.92 -7.90 -5.50
N THR A 263 10.07 -7.35 -5.10
CA THR A 263 10.91 -6.54 -6.00
C THR A 263 11.44 -7.35 -7.17
N ASN A 264 11.91 -8.57 -6.93
CA ASN A 264 12.32 -9.51 -7.98
C ASN A 264 11.16 -9.77 -8.95
N ARG A 265 9.98 -10.15 -8.45
CA ARG A 265 8.83 -10.46 -9.33
C ARG A 265 8.30 -9.26 -10.12
N LEU A 266 8.19 -8.08 -9.50
CA LEU A 266 7.73 -6.86 -10.18
C LEU A 266 8.70 -6.33 -11.25
N THR A 267 9.95 -6.78 -11.24
CA THR A 267 11.00 -6.37 -12.20
C THR A 267 11.36 -7.45 -13.22
N HIS A 268 11.23 -8.73 -12.88
CA HIS A 268 11.59 -9.83 -13.74
C HIS A 268 10.61 -9.98 -14.92
N PRO A 269 11.07 -10.11 -16.18
CA PRO A 269 10.19 -10.08 -17.35
C PRO A 269 9.05 -11.11 -17.36
N SER A 270 9.26 -12.30 -16.77
CA SER A 270 8.28 -13.41 -16.82
C SER A 270 6.94 -13.15 -16.12
N TYR A 271 6.85 -12.13 -15.27
CA TYR A 271 5.59 -11.77 -14.58
C TYR A 271 4.79 -10.71 -15.36
N GLU A 272 5.35 -10.18 -16.45
CA GLU A 272 4.70 -9.28 -17.43
C GLU A 272 3.92 -8.10 -16.82
N VAL A 273 4.32 -7.65 -15.62
CA VAL A 273 3.57 -6.68 -14.82
C VAL A 273 3.37 -5.38 -15.61
N PRO A 274 2.13 -4.97 -15.93
CA PRO A 274 1.88 -3.85 -16.83
C PRO A 274 2.27 -2.50 -16.19
N LYS A 275 2.87 -1.63 -17.00
CA LYS A 275 3.33 -0.30 -16.60
C LYS A 275 2.67 0.72 -17.52
N THR A 276 1.84 1.61 -16.96
CA THR A 276 1.15 2.65 -17.72
C THR A 276 1.95 3.94 -17.69
N TYR A 277 2.14 4.53 -18.86
CA TYR A 277 2.83 5.80 -19.05
C TYR A 277 1.92 6.81 -19.74
N LEU A 278 1.99 8.05 -19.27
CA LEU A 278 1.44 9.21 -19.94
C LEU A 278 2.58 9.93 -20.66
N VAL A 279 2.43 10.14 -21.96
CA VAL A 279 3.48 10.58 -22.89
C VAL A 279 3.03 11.85 -23.58
N GLN A 280 3.82 12.91 -23.50
CA GLN A 280 3.62 14.14 -24.26
C GLN A 280 4.59 14.16 -25.45
N VAL A 281 4.05 14.36 -26.65
CA VAL A 281 4.81 14.51 -27.89
C VAL A 281 4.25 15.65 -28.73
N ARG A 282 5.02 16.13 -29.71
CA ARG A 282 4.53 17.15 -30.65
C ARG A 282 3.43 16.59 -31.55
N GLY A 283 2.38 17.39 -31.70
CA GLY A 283 1.28 17.15 -32.63
C GLY A 283 1.43 17.93 -33.95
N PRO A 284 0.66 17.57 -34.99
CA PRO A 284 -0.27 16.44 -35.04
C PRO A 284 0.46 15.09 -35.15
N MET A 285 -0.22 13.99 -34.84
CA MET A 285 0.27 12.62 -35.04
C MET A 285 -0.50 11.94 -36.17
N GLU A 286 0.19 11.09 -36.94
CA GLU A 286 -0.40 10.38 -38.07
C GLU A 286 -1.42 9.31 -37.62
N LYS A 287 -2.48 9.16 -38.42
CA LYS A 287 -3.49 8.11 -38.24
C LYS A 287 -2.88 6.74 -38.53
N GLY A 288 -2.68 5.95 -37.48
CA GLY A 288 -2.15 4.58 -37.59
C GLY A 288 -0.92 4.32 -36.72
N VAL A 289 -0.25 5.35 -36.19
CA VAL A 289 0.90 5.20 -35.29
C VAL A 289 0.59 4.26 -34.11
N GLY A 290 -0.54 4.47 -33.43
CA GLY A 290 -0.99 3.60 -32.34
C GLY A 290 -1.39 2.17 -32.74
N ALA A 291 -1.54 1.88 -34.03
CA ALA A 291 -1.70 0.51 -34.55
C ALA A 291 -0.34 -0.11 -34.90
N ALA A 292 0.58 0.65 -35.52
CA ALA A 292 1.95 0.22 -35.76
C ALA A 292 2.68 -0.12 -34.44
N MET A 293 2.55 0.71 -33.41
CA MET A 293 3.12 0.44 -32.07
C MET A 293 2.54 -0.83 -31.42
N LYS A 294 1.31 -1.23 -31.74
CA LYS A 294 0.70 -2.49 -31.26
C LYS A 294 1.14 -3.70 -32.08
N ALA A 295 1.27 -3.55 -33.40
CA ALA A 295 1.78 -4.59 -34.30
C ALA A 295 3.26 -4.92 -34.03
N GLY A 296 4.02 -3.93 -33.56
CA GLY A 296 5.43 -4.06 -33.19
C GLY A 296 6.35 -3.28 -34.12
N ILE A 297 7.37 -2.66 -33.53
CA ILE A 297 8.39 -1.85 -34.19
C ILE A 297 9.75 -2.50 -33.94
N GLN A 298 10.59 -2.56 -34.97
CA GLN A 298 11.97 -3.03 -34.84
C GLN A 298 12.84 -1.96 -34.18
N LEU A 299 13.45 -2.27 -33.04
CA LEU A 299 14.46 -1.44 -32.39
C LEU A 299 15.84 -2.10 -32.49
N GLU A 300 16.88 -1.36 -32.07
CA GLU A 300 18.28 -1.82 -32.02
C GLU A 300 18.46 -3.09 -31.16
N ASP A 301 17.67 -3.24 -30.08
CA ASP A 301 17.67 -4.39 -29.16
C ASP A 301 16.54 -5.40 -29.44
N GLY A 302 16.04 -5.44 -30.69
CA GLY A 302 15.00 -6.35 -31.13
C GLY A 302 13.61 -5.70 -31.27
N PRO A 303 12.60 -6.47 -31.72
CA PRO A 303 11.24 -5.97 -31.86
C PRO A 303 10.63 -5.58 -30.50
N ALA A 304 9.75 -4.58 -30.50
CA ALA A 304 9.02 -4.11 -29.32
C ALA A 304 7.63 -3.58 -29.70
N SER A 305 6.65 -3.80 -28.83
CA SER A 305 5.27 -3.35 -28.99
C SER A 305 4.75 -2.66 -27.72
N VAL A 306 3.55 -2.06 -27.82
CA VAL A 306 2.76 -1.59 -26.67
C VAL A 306 1.48 -2.42 -26.56
N ASP A 307 1.09 -2.76 -25.34
CA ASP A 307 -0.12 -3.55 -25.04
C ASP A 307 -1.37 -2.69 -25.29
N SER A 308 -1.27 -1.41 -24.90
CA SER A 308 -2.29 -0.39 -25.15
C SER A 308 -1.65 0.89 -25.66
N PHE A 309 -2.43 1.59 -26.48
CA PHE A 309 -2.17 2.93 -26.99
C PHE A 309 -3.52 3.64 -27.06
N ARG A 310 -3.60 4.83 -26.46
CA ARG A 310 -4.80 5.66 -26.40
C ARG A 310 -4.41 7.13 -26.46
N LEU A 311 -4.97 7.87 -27.42
CA LEU A 311 -4.95 9.34 -27.37
C LEU A 311 -5.84 9.80 -26.20
N VAL A 312 -5.27 10.58 -25.29
CA VAL A 312 -5.95 11.13 -24.10
C VAL A 312 -6.43 12.56 -24.37
N ASP A 313 -5.56 13.39 -24.94
CA ASP A 313 -5.84 14.78 -25.30
C ASP A 313 -5.02 15.23 -26.53
N SER A 314 -5.47 16.29 -27.21
CA SER A 314 -4.83 16.88 -28.39
C SER A 314 -4.96 18.40 -28.39
N THR A 315 -4.03 19.07 -27.71
CA THR A 315 -3.90 20.53 -27.66
C THR A 315 -3.08 21.04 -28.88
N PRO A 316 -3.26 22.29 -29.36
CA PRO A 316 -2.39 22.85 -30.40
C PRO A 316 -0.90 22.72 -30.07
N GLY A 317 -0.13 22.09 -30.96
CA GLY A 317 1.31 21.84 -30.79
C GLY A 317 1.69 20.56 -30.04
N HIS A 318 0.86 20.06 -29.11
CA HIS A 318 1.18 18.89 -28.28
C HIS A 318 0.00 17.93 -28.10
N ILE A 319 0.26 16.63 -28.24
CA ILE A 319 -0.71 15.59 -27.91
C ILE A 319 -0.28 14.81 -26.66
N LEU A 320 -1.27 14.22 -26.00
CA LEU A 320 -1.09 13.45 -24.78
C LEU A 320 -1.58 12.02 -25.01
N VAL A 321 -0.71 11.04 -24.81
CA VAL A 321 -0.96 9.63 -25.13
C VAL A 321 -0.75 8.76 -23.88
N GLU A 322 -1.71 7.87 -23.60
CA GLU A 322 -1.57 6.79 -22.64
C GLU A 322 -1.07 5.54 -23.37
N VAL A 323 0.04 4.96 -22.90
CA VAL A 323 0.56 3.66 -23.37
C VAL A 323 0.77 2.71 -22.22
N VAL A 324 0.55 1.41 -22.46
CA VAL A 324 0.79 0.33 -21.49
C VAL A 324 1.83 -0.62 -22.06
N LEU A 325 2.83 -0.96 -21.24
CA LEU A 325 3.87 -1.93 -21.58
C LEU A 325 4.18 -2.85 -20.39
N HIS A 326 4.19 -4.17 -20.62
CA HIS A 326 4.81 -5.13 -19.72
C HIS A 326 6.35 -5.01 -19.68
N SER A 327 7.00 -4.73 -20.82
CA SER A 327 8.46 -4.75 -20.97
C SER A 327 9.21 -3.68 -20.19
N GLY A 328 10.31 -4.07 -19.53
CA GLY A 328 11.18 -3.19 -18.72
C GLY A 328 12.47 -2.71 -19.41
N ARG A 329 12.57 -2.80 -20.74
CA ARG A 329 13.78 -2.46 -21.51
C ARG A 329 14.20 -0.98 -21.32
N ASN A 330 15.51 -0.72 -21.44
CA ASN A 330 16.08 0.62 -21.26
C ASN A 330 15.43 1.64 -22.21
N ARG A 331 14.92 2.76 -21.65
CA ARG A 331 14.28 3.88 -22.36
C ARG A 331 13.20 3.46 -23.37
N ILE A 332 12.55 2.31 -23.17
CA ILE A 332 11.77 1.63 -24.20
C ILE A 332 10.63 2.47 -24.78
N VAL A 333 9.91 3.23 -23.93
CA VAL A 333 8.84 4.13 -24.40
C VAL A 333 9.40 5.24 -25.29
N ARG A 334 10.50 5.89 -24.87
CA ARG A 334 11.13 6.95 -25.65
C ARG A 334 11.58 6.41 -27.02
N ARG A 335 12.34 5.30 -27.05
CA ARG A 335 12.79 4.67 -28.30
C ARG A 335 11.67 4.23 -29.25
N LEU A 336 10.54 3.73 -28.72
CA LEU A 336 9.36 3.39 -29.53
C LEU A 336 8.72 4.63 -30.18
N PHE A 337 8.65 5.74 -29.45
CA PHE A 337 8.09 7.01 -29.92
C PHE A 337 9.05 7.75 -30.87
N ASP A 338 10.36 7.70 -30.61
CA ASP A 338 11.42 8.21 -31.49
C ASP A 338 11.38 7.46 -32.84
N ALA A 339 11.22 6.13 -32.83
CA ALA A 339 11.15 5.29 -34.03
C ALA A 339 9.91 5.51 -34.92
N VAL A 340 8.84 6.14 -34.40
CA VAL A 340 7.67 6.58 -35.18
C VAL A 340 7.70 8.09 -35.48
N GLY A 341 8.84 8.75 -35.30
CA GLY A 341 9.02 10.18 -35.62
C GLY A 341 8.38 11.16 -34.64
N HIS A 342 7.91 10.70 -33.48
CA HIS A 342 7.26 11.52 -32.46
C HIS A 342 8.05 11.51 -31.14
N PRO A 343 9.24 12.14 -31.08
CA PRO A 343 10.12 12.08 -29.91
C PRO A 343 9.45 12.66 -28.66
N VAL A 344 9.80 12.06 -27.51
CA VAL A 344 9.09 12.29 -26.23
C VAL A 344 9.57 13.54 -25.51
N GLU A 345 8.69 14.55 -25.41
CA GLU A 345 8.95 15.78 -24.67
C GLU A 345 8.77 15.59 -23.16
N LYS A 346 7.74 14.85 -22.72
CA LYS A 346 7.56 14.46 -21.31
C LYS A 346 7.07 13.03 -21.16
N LEU A 347 7.52 12.35 -20.11
CA LEU A 347 7.16 10.97 -19.78
C LEU A 347 6.88 10.82 -18.29
N VAL A 348 5.65 10.41 -17.94
CA VAL A 348 5.22 10.19 -16.55
C VAL A 348 4.69 8.77 -16.40
N ARG A 349 5.25 7.95 -15.50
CA ARG A 349 4.67 6.63 -15.17
C ARG A 349 3.49 6.81 -14.21
N THR A 350 2.27 6.49 -14.64
CA THR A 350 1.04 6.73 -13.87
C THR A 350 0.55 5.51 -13.09
N GLN A 351 0.91 4.29 -13.53
CA GLN A 351 0.50 3.04 -12.91
C GLN A 351 1.58 1.96 -13.04
N VAL A 352 1.71 1.10 -12.02
CA VAL A 352 2.54 -0.12 -12.02
C VAL A 352 1.72 -1.25 -11.43
N GLY A 353 1.40 -2.27 -12.23
CA GLY A 353 0.47 -3.34 -11.84
C GLY A 353 -0.88 -2.74 -11.40
N PRO A 354 -1.39 -3.04 -10.19
CA PRO A 354 -2.61 -2.44 -9.66
C PRO A 354 -2.40 -1.02 -9.08
N ILE A 355 -1.15 -0.60 -8.79
CA ILE A 355 -0.88 0.63 -8.04
C ILE A 355 -0.89 1.85 -8.96
N ARG A 356 -1.72 2.84 -8.62
CA ARG A 356 -1.82 4.13 -9.31
C ARG A 356 -1.17 5.26 -8.52
N ILE A 357 -0.67 6.25 -9.26
CA ILE A 357 -0.11 7.48 -8.69
C ILE A 357 -1.19 8.40 -8.09
N GLY A 358 -2.38 8.42 -8.68
CA GLY A 358 -3.50 9.25 -8.22
C GLY A 358 -3.20 10.75 -8.30
N ASP A 359 -3.60 11.49 -7.27
CA ASP A 359 -3.38 12.92 -7.06
C ASP A 359 -2.06 13.23 -6.30
N GLN A 360 -1.23 12.22 -6.06
CA GLN A 360 0.01 12.34 -5.31
C GLN A 360 0.98 13.34 -5.96
N ARG A 361 1.37 14.38 -5.23
CA ARG A 361 2.28 15.43 -5.71
C ARG A 361 3.68 14.90 -5.99
N GLN A 362 4.36 15.46 -6.98
CA GLN A 362 5.78 15.21 -7.25
C GLN A 362 6.65 15.42 -6.00
N GLY A 363 7.70 14.62 -5.87
CA GLY A 363 8.61 14.64 -4.71
C GLY A 363 8.03 14.02 -3.44
N THR A 364 6.75 13.60 -3.40
CA THR A 364 6.15 13.02 -2.19
C THR A 364 6.21 11.48 -2.19
N ILE A 365 6.38 10.90 -1.00
CA ILE A 365 6.32 9.47 -0.74
C ILE A 365 5.12 9.18 0.17
N ARG A 366 4.28 8.21 -0.21
CA ARG A 366 3.18 7.68 0.63
C ARG A 366 3.38 6.19 0.90
N LYS A 367 3.01 5.71 2.09
CA LYS A 367 2.90 4.26 2.34
C LYS A 367 1.70 3.72 1.55
N LEU A 368 1.82 2.54 0.97
CA LEU A 368 0.68 1.86 0.34
C LEU A 368 -0.32 1.43 1.42
N SER A 369 -1.60 1.47 1.07
CA SER A 369 -2.66 0.88 1.90
C SER A 369 -2.54 -0.65 1.91
N LYS A 370 -3.12 -1.29 2.93
CA LYS A 370 -3.07 -2.75 3.09
C LYS A 370 -3.77 -3.49 1.93
N THR A 371 -4.82 -2.89 1.37
CA THR A 371 -5.51 -3.36 0.15
C THR A 371 -4.63 -3.22 -1.09
N GLU A 372 -3.91 -2.11 -1.25
CA GLU A 372 -2.94 -1.94 -2.34
C GLU A 372 -1.81 -2.99 -2.28
N VAL A 373 -1.26 -3.26 -1.09
CA VAL A 373 -0.24 -4.29 -0.89
C VAL A 373 -0.77 -5.68 -1.25
N GLY A 374 -1.98 -6.04 -0.78
CA GLY A 374 -2.59 -7.33 -1.11
C GLY A 374 -2.85 -7.54 -2.59
N HIS A 375 -3.33 -6.50 -3.30
CA HIS A 375 -3.46 -6.56 -4.76
C HIS A 375 -2.10 -6.63 -5.48
N LEU A 376 -1.08 -5.94 -4.97
CA LEU A 376 0.26 -5.93 -5.57
C LEU A 376 0.93 -7.30 -5.45
N LEU A 377 0.83 -7.96 -4.29
CA LEU A 377 1.26 -9.35 -4.08
C LEU A 377 0.52 -10.31 -5.04
N ALA A 378 -0.83 -10.27 -5.03
CA ALA A 378 -1.63 -11.13 -5.89
C ALA A 378 -1.33 -10.94 -7.40
N SER A 379 -0.94 -9.73 -7.82
CA SER A 379 -0.56 -9.43 -9.21
C SER A 379 0.72 -10.10 -9.70
N VAL A 380 1.51 -10.72 -8.80
CA VAL A 380 2.71 -11.51 -9.12
C VAL A 380 2.63 -12.95 -8.60
N GLY A 381 1.43 -13.44 -8.28
CA GLY A 381 1.24 -14.77 -7.70
C GLY A 381 1.93 -14.94 -6.33
N MET A 382 1.98 -13.87 -5.54
CA MET A 382 2.30 -13.90 -4.11
C MET A 382 1.02 -13.82 -3.31
#